data_AF-A0A965QAI4-F1
#
_entry.id   AF-A0A965QAI4-F1
#
_cell.length_a   1.000
_cell.length_b   1.000
_cell.length_c   1.000
_cell.angle_alpha   90.00
_cell.angle_beta   90.00
_cell.angle_gamma   90.00
#
_symmetry.space_group_name_H-M   'P 1'
#
loop_
_entity.id
_entity.type
_entity.pdbx_description
1 polymer ?
#
loop_
_entity_poly.entity_id
_entity_poly.type
_entity_poly.pdbx_seq_one_letter_code
_entity_poly.pdbx_strand_id
1 'polypeptide(L)'
;MAGHEMAGHEMAGMTMDDHAMMPGMLTPAKLAQLDKARGKAWDRLFLQFMIQHHQGALVMVKTLFDSPGGGQGPEIFGYATGVDADQRGEIERMQKMLTAMQGKTTQ
;
A
#
# COMPACT_ATOMS: atom_id res chain seq x y z
N MET A 1 29.71 31.43 28.45
CA MET A 1 29.51 30.30 27.52
C MET A 1 28.02 30.08 27.38
N ALA A 2 27.53 30.14 26.15
CA ALA A 2 26.11 30.24 25.79
C ALA A 2 25.33 28.95 26.08
N GLY A 3 24.03 29.12 26.35
CA GLY A 3 23.09 28.07 26.70
C GLY A 3 22.77 27.11 25.54
N HIS A 4 22.40 25.89 25.92
CA HIS A 4 21.76 24.92 25.03
C HIS A 4 20.26 24.93 25.33
N GLU A 5 19.49 25.56 24.45
CA GLU A 5 18.04 25.41 24.38
C GLU A 5 17.67 24.13 23.64
N MET A 6 16.59 23.52 24.12
CA MET A 6 15.95 22.31 23.61
C MET A 6 15.26 22.62 22.28
N ALA A 7 15.76 22.08 21.17
CA ALA A 7 15.03 22.09 19.90
C ALA A 7 14.08 20.88 19.84
N GLY A 8 12.78 21.16 19.88
CA GLY A 8 11.73 20.20 19.55
C GLY A 8 11.86 19.77 18.09
N HIS A 9 11.80 18.46 17.85
CA HIS A 9 11.63 17.93 16.50
C HIS A 9 10.19 18.16 16.07
N GLU A 10 9.96 19.27 15.38
CA GLU A 10 8.71 19.54 14.66
C GLU A 10 8.54 18.53 13.52
N MET A 11 7.46 17.75 13.57
CA MET A 11 6.97 16.93 12.45
C MET A 11 6.26 17.83 11.42
N ALA A 12 6.89 18.93 11.03
CA ALA A 12 6.38 19.89 10.05
C ALA A 12 7.08 19.64 8.71
N GLY A 13 6.57 18.71 7.90
CA GLY A 13 7.21 18.44 6.61
C GLY A 13 6.51 17.50 5.64
N MET A 14 5.41 16.82 6.01
CA MET A 14 4.65 16.03 5.04
C MET A 14 3.57 16.91 4.43
N THR A 15 3.86 17.43 3.24
CA THR A 15 2.86 18.17 2.45
C THR A 15 1.85 17.17 1.88
N MET A 16 0.61 17.59 1.64
CA MET A 16 -0.41 16.74 1.00
C MET A 16 0.04 16.19 -0.37
N ASP A 17 1.02 16.83 -1.02
CA ASP A 17 1.64 16.36 -2.27
C ASP A 17 2.47 15.09 -2.08
N ASP A 18 3.09 14.86 -0.91
CA ASP A 18 3.88 13.66 -0.64
C ASP A 18 3.01 12.38 -0.57
N HIS A 19 1.74 12.52 -0.16
CA HIS A 19 0.80 11.40 -0.15
C HIS A 19 0.37 10.94 -1.56
N ALA A 20 0.52 11.79 -2.59
CA ALA A 20 0.29 11.43 -3.98
C ALA A 20 1.46 10.63 -4.60
N MET A 21 2.60 10.52 -3.91
CA MET A 21 3.85 9.97 -4.46
C MET A 21 4.08 8.47 -4.14
N MET A 22 3.25 7.84 -3.31
CA MET A 22 3.46 6.43 -2.93
C MET A 22 2.79 5.48 -3.94
N PRO A 23 3.54 4.55 -4.55
CA PRO A 23 2.99 3.58 -5.50
C PRO A 23 1.77 2.85 -4.92
N GLY A 24 0.75 2.64 -5.76
CA GLY A 24 -0.45 1.86 -5.40
C GLY A 24 -1.48 2.57 -4.52
N MET A 25 -1.19 3.74 -3.93
CA MET A 25 -2.18 4.50 -3.16
C MET A 25 -3.42 4.86 -4.00
N LEU A 26 -4.59 4.82 -3.36
CA LEU A 26 -5.84 5.20 -4.00
C LEU A 26 -5.90 6.73 -4.10
N THR A 27 -6.32 7.23 -5.26
CA THR A 27 -6.60 8.66 -5.42
C THR A 27 -7.89 9.02 -4.67
N PRO A 28 -8.10 10.30 -4.30
CA PRO A 28 -9.36 10.76 -3.73
C PRO A 28 -10.58 10.39 -4.58
N ALA A 29 -10.44 10.41 -5.91
CA ALA A 29 -11.51 10.00 -6.82
C ALA A 29 -11.84 8.50 -6.70
N LYS A 30 -10.85 7.62 -6.56
CA LYS A 30 -11.06 6.18 -6.33
C LYS A 30 -11.69 5.91 -4.97
N LEU A 31 -11.27 6.63 -3.93
CA LEU A 31 -11.90 6.55 -2.60
C LEU A 31 -13.38 6.99 -2.66
N ALA A 32 -13.67 8.10 -3.33
CA ALA A 32 -15.04 8.56 -3.52
C ALA A 32 -15.89 7.58 -4.36
N GLN A 33 -15.29 6.87 -5.31
CA GLN A 33 -15.95 5.81 -6.06
C GLN A 33 -16.30 4.62 -5.17
N LEU A 34 -15.37 4.19 -4.32
CA LEU A 34 -15.59 3.12 -3.35
C LEU A 34 -16.69 3.48 -2.34
N ASP A 35 -16.66 4.72 -1.81
CA ASP A 35 -17.64 5.22 -0.84
C ASP A 35 -19.08 5.28 -1.40
N LYS A 36 -19.24 5.41 -2.71
CA LYS A 36 -20.55 5.39 -3.37
C LYS A 36 -21.06 3.99 -3.72
N ALA A 37 -20.18 3.00 -3.79
CA ALA A 37 -20.52 1.66 -4.23
C ALA A 37 -21.20 0.84 -3.12
N ARG A 38 -22.12 -0.06 -3.49
CA ARG A 38 -22.82 -0.94 -2.53
C ARG A 38 -22.87 -2.38 -3.06
N GLY A 39 -23.01 -3.34 -2.16
CA GLY A 39 -23.14 -4.77 -2.48
C GLY A 39 -22.00 -5.28 -3.36
N LYS A 40 -22.31 -6.15 -4.34
CA LYS A 40 -21.32 -6.77 -5.24
C LYS A 40 -20.44 -5.77 -6.01
N ALA A 41 -20.95 -4.55 -6.26
CA ALA A 41 -20.15 -3.51 -6.91
C ALA A 41 -19.08 -2.96 -5.97
N TRP A 42 -19.40 -2.84 -4.67
CA TRP A 42 -18.43 -2.46 -3.64
C TRP A 42 -17.37 -3.55 -3.49
N ASP A 43 -17.76 -4.81 -3.36
CA ASP A 43 -16.82 -5.95 -3.21
C ASP A 43 -15.80 -5.97 -4.35
N ARG A 44 -16.27 -5.76 -5.59
CA ARG A 44 -15.41 -5.73 -6.78
C ARG A 44 -14.41 -4.57 -6.71
N LEU A 45 -14.87 -3.36 -6.40
CA LEU A 45 -14.01 -2.19 -6.33
C LEU A 45 -13.00 -2.29 -5.18
N PHE A 46 -13.43 -2.79 -4.03
CA PHE A 46 -12.55 -3.03 -2.89
C PHE A 46 -11.41 -3.98 -3.26
N LEU A 47 -11.73 -5.14 -3.86
CA LEU A 47 -10.72 -6.11 -4.28
C LEU A 47 -9.78 -5.53 -5.34
N GLN A 48 -10.31 -4.83 -6.35
CA GLN A 48 -9.48 -4.20 -7.39
C GLN A 48 -8.53 -3.15 -6.82
N PHE A 49 -9.01 -2.32 -5.89
CA PHE A 49 -8.19 -1.26 -5.32
C PHE A 49 -7.21 -1.77 -4.27
N MET A 50 -7.55 -2.80 -3.49
CA MET A 50 -6.60 -3.45 -2.59
C MET A 50 -5.51 -4.18 -3.36
N ILE A 51 -5.82 -4.85 -4.47
CA ILE A 51 -4.77 -5.42 -5.34
C ILE A 51 -3.81 -4.33 -5.81
N GLN A 52 -4.32 -3.17 -6.26
CA GLN A 52 -3.48 -2.05 -6.66
C GLN A 52 -2.62 -1.53 -5.50
N HIS A 53 -3.19 -1.38 -4.32
CA HIS A 53 -2.48 -0.93 -3.12
C HIS A 53 -1.33 -1.87 -2.75
N HIS A 54 -1.60 -3.17 -2.74
CA HIS A 54 -0.60 -4.20 -2.45
C HIS A 54 0.51 -4.26 -3.50
N GLN A 55 0.18 -4.10 -4.78
CA GLN A 55 1.19 -3.98 -5.84
C GLN A 55 2.11 -2.77 -5.61
N GLY A 56 1.56 -1.67 -5.10
CA GLY A 56 2.34 -0.51 -4.65
C GLY A 56 3.31 -0.82 -3.52
N ALA A 57 2.84 -1.55 -2.51
CA ALA A 57 3.71 -2.01 -1.41
C ALA A 57 4.86 -2.90 -1.91
N LEU A 58 4.61 -3.78 -2.88
CA LEU A 58 5.66 -4.59 -3.50
C LEU A 58 6.70 -3.76 -4.24
N VAL A 59 6.29 -2.66 -4.89
CA VAL A 59 7.24 -1.70 -5.50
C VAL A 59 8.12 -1.08 -4.41
N MET A 60 7.54 -0.66 -3.29
CA MET A 60 8.31 -0.07 -2.18
C MET A 60 9.32 -1.05 -1.57
N VAL A 61 8.91 -2.32 -1.37
CA VAL A 61 9.84 -3.37 -0.89
C VAL A 61 10.98 -3.57 -1.87
N LYS A 62 10.69 -3.60 -3.18
CA LYS A 62 11.72 -3.68 -4.20
C LYS A 62 12.67 -2.49 -4.14
N THR A 63 12.14 -1.26 -4.05
CA THR A 63 12.94 -0.04 -3.95
C THR A 63 13.86 -0.05 -2.72
N LEU A 64 13.37 -0.56 -1.58
CA LEU A 64 14.18 -0.72 -0.37
C LEU A 64 15.40 -1.63 -0.64
N PHE A 65 15.18 -2.81 -1.23
CA PHE A 65 16.27 -3.75 -1.50
C PHE A 65 17.21 -3.32 -2.63
N ASP A 66 16.73 -2.53 -3.60
CA ASP A 66 17.56 -1.97 -4.66
C ASP A 66 18.44 -0.80 -4.16
N SER A 67 18.09 -0.18 -3.03
CA SER A 67 18.80 1.00 -2.51
C SER A 67 20.14 0.62 -1.86
N PRO A 68 21.23 1.37 -2.09
CA PRO A 68 22.50 1.13 -1.42
C PRO A 68 22.35 1.17 0.11
N GLY A 69 22.75 0.11 0.80
CA GLY A 69 22.55 -0.01 2.26
C GLY A 69 21.13 -0.41 2.69
N GLY A 70 20.16 -0.45 1.77
CA GLY A 70 18.77 -0.75 2.06
C GLY A 70 18.53 -2.23 2.36
N GLY A 71 17.66 -2.50 3.35
CA GLY A 71 17.26 -3.86 3.70
C GLY A 71 18.37 -4.77 4.26
N GLN A 72 19.55 -4.25 4.63
CA GLN A 72 20.70 -5.06 5.06
C GLN A 72 20.67 -5.45 6.55
N GLY A 73 19.94 -4.70 7.39
CA GLY A 73 19.76 -5.06 8.80
C GLY A 73 18.86 -6.29 8.94
N PRO A 74 19.15 -7.24 9.83
CA PRO A 74 18.38 -8.48 9.95
C PRO A 74 16.89 -8.24 10.29
N GLU A 75 16.60 -7.22 11.09
CA GLU A 75 15.22 -6.82 11.41
C GLU A 75 14.49 -6.31 10.17
N ILE A 76 15.05 -5.31 9.46
CA ILE A 76 14.41 -4.72 8.29
C ILE A 76 14.31 -5.72 7.14
N PHE A 77 15.28 -6.61 6.99
CA PHE A 77 15.24 -7.72 6.03
C PHE A 77 14.07 -8.67 6.33
N GLY A 78 13.94 -9.11 7.58
CA GLY A 78 12.86 -10.01 8.00
C GLY A 78 11.48 -9.35 7.82
N TYR A 79 11.36 -8.08 8.19
CA TYR A 79 10.13 -7.31 7.98
C TYR A 79 9.78 -7.19 6.49
N ALA A 80 10.72 -6.72 5.66
CA ALA A 80 10.44 -6.47 4.25
C ALA A 80 10.15 -7.75 3.45
N THR A 81 10.81 -8.87 3.77
CA THR A 81 10.51 -10.17 3.15
C THR A 81 9.17 -10.73 3.61
N GLY A 82 8.80 -10.55 4.89
CA GLY A 82 7.46 -10.87 5.40
C GLY A 82 6.37 -10.09 4.65
N VAL A 83 6.55 -8.77 4.51
CA VAL A 83 5.64 -7.93 3.73
C VAL A 83 5.54 -8.39 2.28
N ASP A 84 6.65 -8.68 1.58
CA ASP A 84 6.58 -9.19 0.19
C ASP A 84 5.74 -10.49 0.10
N ALA A 85 5.98 -11.44 1.00
CA ALA A 85 5.27 -12.72 1.02
C ALA A 85 3.77 -12.55 1.30
N ASP A 86 3.42 -11.77 2.32
CA ASP A 86 2.02 -11.53 2.70
C ASP A 86 1.26 -10.81 1.59
N GLN A 87 1.84 -9.73 1.03
CA GLN A 87 1.19 -8.95 -0.02
C GLN A 87 0.97 -9.77 -1.29
N ARG A 88 1.91 -10.64 -1.69
CA ARG A 88 1.71 -11.57 -2.82
C ARG A 88 0.59 -12.57 -2.53
N GLY A 89 0.61 -13.18 -1.35
CA GLY A 89 -0.44 -14.13 -0.94
C GLY A 89 -1.82 -13.49 -0.93
N GLU A 90 -1.93 -12.25 -0.46
CA GLU A 90 -3.19 -11.50 -0.45
C GLU A 90 -3.66 -11.12 -1.86
N ILE A 91 -2.75 -10.68 -2.74
CA ILE A 91 -3.06 -10.43 -4.15
C ILE A 91 -3.65 -11.69 -4.80
N GLU A 92 -3.03 -12.85 -4.63
CA GLU A 92 -3.52 -14.10 -5.21
C GLU A 92 -4.92 -14.47 -4.69
N ARG A 93 -5.16 -14.31 -3.38
CA ARG A 93 -6.48 -14.55 -2.78
C ARG A 93 -7.53 -13.60 -3.36
N MET A 94 -7.21 -12.32 -3.47
CA MET A 94 -8.12 -11.31 -4.04
C MET A 94 -8.42 -11.54 -5.52
N GLN A 95 -7.43 -11.95 -6.31
CA GLN A 95 -7.64 -12.34 -7.71
C GLN A 95 -8.56 -13.55 -7.85
N LYS A 96 -8.38 -14.59 -7.01
CA LYS A 96 -9.29 -15.75 -6.96
C LYS A 96 -10.72 -15.32 -6.63
N MET A 97 -10.90 -14.41 -5.67
CA MET A 97 -12.21 -13.86 -5.32
C MET A 97 -12.84 -13.11 -6.50
N LEU A 98 -12.09 -12.26 -7.22
CA LEU A 98 -12.59 -11.56 -8.42
C LEU A 98 -13.02 -12.54 -9.52
N THR A 99 -12.21 -13.55 -9.83
CA THR A 99 -12.56 -14.58 -10.83
C THR A 99 -13.83 -15.34 -10.44
N ALA A 100 -13.96 -15.72 -9.16
CA ALA A 100 -15.15 -16.39 -8.66
C ALA A 100 -16.42 -15.52 -8.76
N MET A 101 -16.31 -14.19 -8.59
CA MET A 101 -17.42 -13.26 -8.79
C MET A 101 -17.85 -13.15 -10.26
N GLN A 102 -16.91 -13.22 -11.19
CA GLN A 102 -17.20 -13.18 -12.63
C GLN A 102 -17.94 -14.45 -13.07
N GLY A 103 -17.50 -15.63 -12.60
CA GLY A 103 -18.19 -16.90 -12.89
C GLY A 103 -19.64 -16.97 -12.35
N LYS A 104 -19.94 -16.26 -11.25
CA LYS A 104 -21.29 -16.16 -10.67
C LYS A 104 -22.20 -15.13 -11.35
N THR A 105 -21.69 -14.35 -12.31
CA THR A 105 -22.49 -13.35 -13.05
C THR A 105 -23.07 -13.92 -14.36
N THR A 106 -22.54 -15.06 -14.82
CA THR A 106 -22.95 -15.74 -16.07
C THR A 106 -23.95 -16.89 -15.85
N GLN A 107 -24.55 -16.99 -14.67
CA GLN A 107 -25.55 -18.01 -14.31
C GLN A 107 -26.85 -17.35 -13.86
#